data_AF-A0A820CQ29-F1
#
_entry.id   AF-A0A820CQ29-F1
#
_cell.length_a   1.000
_cell.length_b   1.000
_cell.length_c   1.000
_cell.angle_alpha   90.00
_cell.angle_beta   90.00
_cell.angle_gamma   90.00
#
_symmetry.space_group_name_H-M   'P 1'
#
loop_
_entity.id
_entity.type
_entity.pdbx_description
1 polymer ?
#
loop_
_entity_poly.entity_id
_entity_poly.type
_entity_poly.pdbx_seq_one_letter_code
_entity_poly.pdbx_strand_id
1 'polypeptide(L)'
;MTDNINTATAASTHTKETSIPILSDNRKPCALDWAESSWIRWIYVILWSWLNPILNIGYKRELTIDDLYDVSSNDECGLFLKKLETALEKHESMGTFKIIIKVFSKECFLVGLILFPYIAIKIAQPLLLKQIVLTIHDSNIPSYEGYLYAIGLGVATVLQACIHHQYFFRSTRLGMHVRIAFTSFIYKRLLSLPTSSTMKTTTGHLVNLISNDL
;
A
#
# COMPACT_ATOMS: atom_id res chain seq x y z
N MET A 1 27.90 -45.66 -58.29
CA MET A 1 27.75 -44.26 -58.73
C MET A 1 27.42 -43.46 -57.48
N THR A 2 28.43 -42.72 -57.00
CA THR A 2 28.39 -41.59 -56.04
C THR A 2 27.81 -41.78 -54.63
N ASP A 3 28.72 -41.94 -53.67
CA ASP A 3 28.91 -41.13 -52.44
C ASP A 3 27.72 -40.32 -51.88
N ASN A 4 27.44 -40.43 -50.58
CA ASN A 4 28.01 -39.47 -49.61
C ASN A 4 27.77 -39.87 -48.15
N ILE A 5 28.79 -39.60 -47.35
CA ILE A 5 28.91 -39.70 -45.90
C ILE A 5 28.35 -38.40 -45.29
N ASN A 6 27.73 -38.45 -44.10
CA ASN A 6 28.00 -37.58 -42.94
C ASN A 6 26.79 -37.07 -42.12
N THR A 7 27.02 -37.18 -40.81
CA THR A 7 26.76 -36.22 -39.72
C THR A 7 25.36 -36.03 -39.16
N ALA A 8 25.27 -36.40 -37.88
CA ALA A 8 24.37 -35.83 -36.90
C ALA A 8 24.43 -34.30 -36.88
N THR A 9 23.28 -33.63 -36.76
CA THR A 9 23.19 -32.28 -36.21
C THR A 9 21.84 -32.13 -35.52
N ALA A 10 21.90 -31.79 -34.24
CA ALA A 10 20.76 -31.40 -33.43
C ALA A 10 20.09 -30.16 -34.03
N ALA A 11 18.75 -30.17 -34.09
CA ALA A 11 17.95 -28.97 -34.28
C ALA A 11 16.92 -28.90 -33.15
N SER A 12 17.30 -28.17 -32.10
CA SER A 12 16.38 -27.54 -31.17
C SER A 12 15.47 -26.58 -31.94
N THR A 13 14.15 -26.73 -31.89
CA THR A 13 13.26 -25.65 -32.30
C THR A 13 11.92 -25.75 -31.59
N HIS A 14 11.81 -24.93 -30.54
CA HIS A 14 10.67 -24.11 -30.15
C HIS A 14 9.26 -24.67 -30.00
N THR A 15 8.57 -24.05 -29.03
CA THR A 15 7.13 -24.02 -28.74
C THR A 15 6.67 -25.11 -27.76
N LYS A 16 6.17 -24.79 -26.57
CA LYS A 16 5.44 -23.59 -26.14
C LYS A 16 5.90 -23.21 -24.74
N GLU A 17 6.48 -22.02 -24.60
CA GLU A 17 6.27 -21.28 -23.35
C GLU A 17 4.76 -21.17 -23.19
N THR A 18 4.21 -21.81 -22.16
CA THR A 18 2.94 -21.43 -21.57
C THR A 18 3.12 -20.00 -21.07
N SER A 19 2.97 -19.05 -22.00
CA SER A 19 2.74 -17.65 -21.69
C SER A 19 1.50 -17.62 -20.80
N ILE A 20 1.73 -17.43 -19.50
CA ILE A 20 0.70 -16.90 -18.60
C ILE A 20 0.09 -15.72 -19.37
N PRO A 21 -1.24 -15.65 -19.56
CA PRO A 21 -1.85 -14.54 -20.27
C PRO A 21 -1.42 -13.27 -19.54
N ILE A 22 -0.49 -12.55 -20.16
CA ILE A 22 -0.05 -11.25 -19.69
C ILE A 22 -1.33 -10.42 -19.82
N LEU A 23 -1.92 -10.06 -18.67
CA LEU A 23 -3.14 -9.28 -18.58
C LEU A 23 -3.06 -8.16 -19.60
N SER A 24 -4.03 -8.09 -20.52
CA SER A 24 -3.99 -7.18 -21.65
C SER A 24 -3.65 -5.77 -21.17
N ASP A 25 -2.67 -5.13 -21.81
CA ASP A 25 -2.10 -3.80 -21.56
C ASP A 25 -3.09 -2.63 -21.83
N ASN A 26 -4.38 -2.87 -21.62
CA ASN A 26 -5.49 -1.92 -21.80
C ASN A 26 -6.25 -1.71 -20.47
N ARG A 27 -5.59 -1.88 -19.33
CA ARG A 27 -6.21 -1.59 -18.02
C ARG A 27 -6.39 -0.09 -17.84
N LYS A 28 -7.51 0.28 -17.21
CA LYS A 28 -7.82 1.69 -16.94
C LYS A 28 -6.73 2.27 -16.01
N PRO A 29 -6.25 3.49 -16.26
CA PRO A 29 -5.23 4.13 -15.42
C PRO A 29 -5.74 4.28 -13.99
N CYS A 30 -4.82 4.26 -13.01
CA CYS A 30 -5.17 4.33 -11.61
C CYS A 30 -5.98 5.60 -11.28
N ALA A 31 -7.19 5.42 -10.73
CA ALA A 31 -8.04 6.54 -10.33
C ALA A 31 -7.42 7.39 -9.21
N LEU A 32 -6.56 6.79 -8.37
CA LEU A 32 -5.79 7.51 -7.37
C LEU A 32 -4.76 8.45 -8.01
N ASP A 33 -4.05 8.01 -9.05
CA ASP A 33 -3.06 8.84 -9.75
C ASP A 33 -3.71 10.02 -10.46
N TRP A 34 -4.92 9.83 -11.00
CA TRP A 34 -5.75 10.92 -11.51
C TRP A 34 -6.10 11.94 -10.42
N ALA A 35 -6.47 11.46 -9.22
CA ALA A 35 -6.77 12.34 -8.09
C ALA A 35 -5.54 13.07 -7.57
N GLU A 36 -4.36 12.43 -7.60
CA GLU A 36 -3.09 13.02 -7.19
C GLU A 36 -2.56 14.07 -8.18
N SER A 37 -2.81 13.91 -9.47
CA SER A 37 -2.44 14.86 -10.52
C SER A 37 -3.39 16.05 -10.65
N SER A 38 -4.58 15.97 -10.06
CA SER A 38 -5.59 17.03 -10.11
C SER A 38 -5.21 18.26 -9.29
N TRP A 39 -5.58 19.45 -9.81
CA TRP A 39 -5.36 20.75 -9.14
C TRP A 39 -5.97 20.86 -7.73
N ILE A 40 -7.08 20.14 -7.46
CA ILE A 40 -7.73 20.09 -6.14
C ILE A 40 -7.44 18.76 -5.43
N ARG A 41 -6.22 18.24 -5.56
CA ARG A 41 -5.77 16.95 -4.99
C ARG A 41 -6.26 16.72 -3.56
N TRP A 42 -6.10 17.72 -2.70
CA TRP A 42 -6.43 17.60 -1.29
C TRP A 42 -7.91 17.27 -1.06
N ILE A 43 -8.84 17.85 -1.84
CA ILE A 43 -10.27 17.58 -1.65
C ILE A 43 -10.65 16.20 -2.18
N TYR A 44 -10.15 15.80 -3.35
CA TYR A 44 -10.48 14.51 -3.96
C TYR A 44 -9.92 13.34 -3.14
N VAL A 45 -8.73 13.51 -2.56
CA VAL A 45 -8.09 12.50 -1.72
C VAL A 45 -8.75 12.44 -0.34
N ILE A 46 -9.04 13.58 0.29
CA ILE A 46 -9.68 13.61 1.63
C ILE A 46 -11.12 13.08 1.58
N LEU A 47 -11.87 13.42 0.53
CA LEU A 47 -13.26 12.99 0.36
C LEU A 47 -13.40 11.64 -0.35
N TRP A 48 -12.29 10.98 -0.70
CA TRP A 48 -12.29 9.69 -1.38
C TRP A 48 -13.10 9.66 -2.69
N SER A 49 -13.31 10.82 -3.30
CA SER A 49 -14.19 10.98 -4.46
C SER A 49 -13.71 10.18 -5.69
N TRP A 50 -12.42 9.83 -5.73
CA TRP A 50 -11.84 8.99 -6.78
C TRP A 50 -12.32 7.53 -6.74
N LEU A 51 -12.90 7.08 -5.62
CA LEU A 51 -13.55 5.75 -5.51
C LEU A 51 -14.98 5.75 -6.06
N ASN A 52 -15.63 6.90 -6.18
CA ASN A 52 -17.04 6.98 -6.61
C ASN A 52 -17.31 6.29 -7.96
N PRO A 53 -16.44 6.37 -9.00
CA PRO A 53 -16.69 5.71 -10.27
C PRO A 53 -16.78 4.18 -10.15
N ILE A 54 -15.88 3.55 -9.39
CA ILE A 54 -15.89 2.08 -9.22
C ILE A 54 -17.04 1.62 -8.34
N LEU A 55 -17.35 2.38 -7.29
CA LEU A 55 -18.51 2.11 -6.42
C LEU A 55 -19.83 2.21 -7.19
N ASN A 56 -19.95 3.16 -8.11
CA ASN A 56 -21.14 3.29 -8.96
C ASN A 56 -21.29 2.12 -9.95
N ILE A 57 -20.17 1.55 -10.43
CA ILE A 57 -20.21 0.34 -11.26
C ILE A 57 -20.69 -0.84 -10.41
N GLY A 58 -20.09 -1.04 -9.23
CA GLY A 58 -20.46 -2.10 -8.28
C GLY A 58 -21.90 -1.98 -7.76
N TYR A 59 -22.45 -0.77 -7.68
CA TYR A 59 -23.85 -0.55 -7.34
C TYR A 59 -24.81 -1.02 -8.45
N LYS A 60 -24.39 -0.91 -9.72
CA LYS A 60 -25.23 -1.22 -10.88
C LYS A 60 -25.12 -2.68 -11.32
N ARG A 61 -23.96 -3.30 -11.14
CA ARG A 61 -23.69 -4.69 -11.55
C ARG A 61 -22.52 -5.28 -10.78
N GLU A 62 -22.39 -6.60 -10.83
CA GLU A 62 -21.23 -7.31 -10.31
C GLU A 62 -19.93 -6.84 -11.00
N LEU A 63 -18.88 -6.67 -10.19
CA LEU A 63 -17.57 -6.21 -10.62
C LEU A 63 -16.79 -7.34 -11.29
N THR A 64 -16.25 -7.06 -12.47
CA THR A 64 -15.38 -7.97 -13.22
C THR A 64 -13.93 -7.49 -13.21
N ILE A 65 -12.97 -8.38 -13.50
CA ILE A 65 -11.53 -8.05 -13.50
C ILE A 65 -11.22 -6.88 -14.44
N ASP A 66 -11.94 -6.77 -15.56
CA ASP A 66 -11.78 -5.70 -16.55
C ASP A 66 -12.23 -4.31 -16.05
N ASP A 67 -12.95 -4.25 -14.92
CA ASP A 67 -13.36 -3.01 -14.30
C ASP A 67 -12.32 -2.44 -13.32
N LEU A 68 -11.37 -3.27 -12.88
CA LEU A 68 -10.36 -2.85 -11.93
C LEU A 68 -9.34 -1.93 -12.60
N TYR A 69 -8.98 -0.88 -11.87
CA TYR A 69 -7.89 -0.01 -12.25
C TYR A 69 -6.55 -0.72 -12.12
N ASP A 70 -5.57 -0.25 -12.90
CA ASP A 70 -4.20 -0.66 -12.68
C ASP A 70 -3.64 -0.10 -11.36
N VAL A 71 -2.57 -0.74 -10.90
CA VAL A 71 -1.80 -0.30 -9.73
C VAL A 71 -1.18 1.07 -10.04
N SER A 72 -1.12 1.93 -9.01
CA SER A 72 -0.44 3.22 -9.14
C SER A 72 1.01 3.00 -9.56
N SER A 73 1.56 3.87 -10.41
CA SER A 73 2.98 3.78 -10.80
C SER A 73 3.94 3.85 -9.60
N ASN A 74 3.49 4.48 -8.50
CA ASN A 74 4.24 4.56 -7.24
C ASN A 74 4.17 3.27 -6.41
N ASP A 75 3.21 2.39 -6.71
CA ASP A 75 2.93 1.15 -5.96
C ASP A 75 3.43 -0.09 -6.71
N GLU A 76 4.11 0.10 -7.85
CA GLU A 76 4.66 -0.98 -8.63
C GLU A 76 5.73 -1.77 -7.86
N CYS A 77 5.57 -3.09 -7.90
CA CYS A 77 6.48 -4.04 -7.29
C CYS A 77 7.95 -3.84 -7.71
N GLY A 78 8.19 -3.56 -8.99
CA GLY A 78 9.54 -3.37 -9.53
C GLY A 78 10.28 -2.20 -8.89
N LEU A 79 9.56 -1.12 -8.55
CA LEU A 79 10.11 0.07 -7.90
C LEU A 79 10.68 -0.28 -6.52
N PHE A 80 9.89 -0.98 -5.69
CA PHE A 80 10.30 -1.33 -4.33
C PHE A 80 11.41 -2.37 -4.30
N LEU A 81 11.38 -3.36 -5.20
CA LEU A 81 12.45 -4.33 -5.34
C LEU A 81 13.77 -3.63 -5.68
N LYS A 82 13.75 -2.74 -6.68
CA LYS A 82 14.95 -1.98 -7.08
C LYS A 82 15.46 -1.07 -5.96
N LYS A 83 14.54 -0.37 -5.27
CA LYS A 83 14.87 0.50 -4.12
C LYS A 83 15.53 -0.28 -2.98
N LEU A 84 15.05 -1.50 -2.71
CA LEU A 84 15.62 -2.38 -1.68
C LEU A 84 17.01 -2.92 -2.10
N GLU A 85 17.16 -3.35 -3.36
CA GLU A 85 18.44 -3.85 -3.88
C GLU A 85 19.52 -2.79 -3.85
N THR A 86 19.23 -1.59 -4.36
CA THR A 86 20.16 -0.46 -4.32
C THR A 86 20.55 -0.09 -2.88
N ALA A 87 19.62 -0.20 -1.93
CA ALA A 87 19.92 0.07 -0.52
C ALA A 87 20.78 -1.03 0.12
N LEU A 88 20.61 -2.28 -0.30
CA LEU A 88 21.39 -3.43 0.17
C LEU A 88 22.83 -3.39 -0.35
N GLU A 89 23.01 -3.07 -1.63
CA GLU A 89 24.35 -2.90 -2.25
C GLU A 89 25.11 -1.72 -1.62
N LYS A 90 24.42 -0.61 -1.36
CA LYS A 90 25.04 0.58 -0.77
C LYS A 90 25.43 0.41 0.70
N HIS A 91 24.79 -0.53 1.41
CA HIS A 91 24.94 -0.71 2.85
C HIS A 91 25.25 -2.17 3.21
N GLU A 92 26.16 -2.80 2.47
CA GLU A 92 26.54 -4.21 2.64
C GLU A 92 26.99 -4.56 4.08
N SER A 93 27.62 -3.62 4.79
CA SER A 93 28.07 -3.81 6.17
C SER A 93 26.97 -3.66 7.24
N MET A 94 25.75 -3.28 6.85
CA MET A 94 24.63 -3.06 7.75
C MET A 94 23.71 -4.28 7.78
N GLY A 95 23.16 -4.61 8.95
CA GLY A 95 22.17 -5.68 9.05
C GLY A 95 20.94 -5.40 8.18
N THR A 96 20.47 -6.42 7.45
CA THR A 96 19.39 -6.33 6.45
C THR A 96 18.14 -5.61 7.00
N PHE A 97 17.74 -5.90 8.24
CA PHE A 97 16.60 -5.28 8.90
C PHE A 97 16.73 -3.75 9.04
N LYS A 98 17.93 -3.25 9.36
CA LYS A 98 18.17 -1.80 9.46
C LYS A 98 18.08 -1.10 8.10
N ILE A 99 18.51 -1.79 7.03
CA ILE A 99 18.42 -1.27 5.66
C ILE A 99 16.96 -1.13 5.25
N ILE A 100 16.14 -2.15 5.54
CA ILE A 100 14.69 -2.13 5.26
C ILE A 100 14.02 -0.97 6.00
N ILE A 101 14.27 -0.81 7.31
CA ILE A 101 13.75 0.33 8.08
C ILE A 101 14.16 1.65 7.42
N LYS A 102 15.41 1.76 6.97
CA LYS A 102 15.92 2.98 6.32
C LYS A 102 15.22 3.27 4.99
N VAL A 103 14.92 2.26 4.18
CA VAL A 103 14.22 2.38 2.90
C VAL A 103 12.82 2.95 3.07
N PHE A 104 12.10 2.47 4.09
CA PHE A 104 10.71 2.88 4.37
C PHE A 104 10.60 4.04 5.38
N SER A 105 11.72 4.47 5.98
CA SER A 105 11.75 5.50 7.03
C SER A 105 11.04 6.80 6.66
N LYS A 106 11.16 7.25 5.41
CA LYS A 106 10.49 8.47 4.92
C LYS A 106 8.97 8.31 4.93
N GLU A 107 8.46 7.17 4.48
CA GLU A 107 7.03 6.88 4.45
C GLU A 107 6.49 6.68 5.87
N CYS A 108 7.23 5.96 6.73
CA CYS A 108 6.92 5.83 8.16
C CYS A 108 6.85 7.19 8.85
N PHE A 109 7.80 8.09 8.56
CA PHE A 109 7.84 9.42 9.15
C PHE A 109 6.64 10.27 8.76
N LEU A 110 6.23 10.22 7.48
CA LEU A 110 5.03 10.92 7.01
C LEU A 110 3.75 10.40 7.67
N VAL A 111 3.62 9.08 7.83
CA VAL A 111 2.49 8.48 8.57
C VAL A 111 2.50 8.92 10.03
N GLY A 112 3.68 8.94 10.66
CA GLY A 112 3.87 9.45 12.03
C GLY A 112 3.48 10.92 12.18
N LEU A 113 3.79 11.77 11.20
CA LEU A 113 3.42 13.18 11.22
C LEU A 113 1.90 13.40 11.29
N ILE A 114 1.12 12.57 10.60
CA ILE A 114 -0.35 12.62 10.61
C ILE A 114 -0.94 12.11 11.94
N LEU A 115 -0.21 11.23 12.64
CA LEU A 115 -0.64 10.68 13.92
C LEU A 115 -0.67 11.72 15.05
N PHE A 116 0.22 12.71 15.03
CA PHE A 116 0.25 13.77 16.05
C PHE A 116 -1.05 14.57 16.16
N PRO A 117 -1.57 15.21 15.08
CA PRO A 117 -2.83 15.95 15.17
C PRO A 117 -4.02 15.03 15.48
N TYR A 118 -4.00 13.79 15.01
CA TYR A 118 -5.01 12.78 15.36
C TYR A 118 -5.11 12.56 16.88
N ILE A 119 -3.98 12.34 17.55
CA ILE A 119 -3.92 12.14 19.00
C ILE A 119 -4.34 13.43 19.72
N ALA A 120 -3.88 14.59 19.26
CA ALA A 120 -4.21 15.88 19.87
C ALA A 120 -5.73 16.13 19.87
N ILE A 121 -6.42 15.90 18.74
CA ILE A 121 -7.88 16.07 18.65
C ILE A 121 -8.61 15.05 19.51
N LYS A 122 -8.12 13.80 19.54
CA LYS A 122 -8.69 12.74 20.39
C LYS A 122 -8.62 13.09 21.88
N ILE A 123 -7.57 13.80 22.32
CA ILE A 123 -7.45 14.32 23.69
C ILE A 123 -8.31 15.57 23.89
N ALA A 124 -8.48 16.42 22.87
CA ALA A 124 -9.31 17.61 22.96
C ALA A 124 -10.80 17.28 23.16
N GLN A 125 -11.30 16.17 22.60
CA GLN A 125 -12.70 15.74 22.73
C GLN A 125 -13.19 15.61 24.19
N PRO A 126 -12.53 14.84 25.09
CA PRO A 126 -12.95 14.76 26.48
C PRO A 126 -12.78 16.09 27.25
N LEU A 127 -11.83 16.95 26.85
CA LEU A 127 -11.69 18.28 27.44
C LEU A 127 -12.86 19.20 27.07
N LEU A 128 -13.29 19.19 25.80
CA LEU A 128 -14.47 19.91 25.35
C LEU A 128 -15.74 19.38 26.03
N LEU A 129 -15.87 18.05 26.15
CA LEU A 129 -16.97 17.44 26.88
C LEU A 129 -17.00 17.86 28.35
N LYS A 130 -15.85 17.91 29.02
CA LYS A 130 -15.73 18.42 30.39
C LYS A 130 -16.26 19.85 30.49
N GLN A 131 -15.93 20.72 29.54
CA GLN A 131 -16.42 22.11 29.56
C GLN A 131 -17.94 22.16 29.41
N ILE A 132 -18.53 21.35 28.54
CA ILE A 132 -19.99 21.26 28.39
C ILE A 132 -20.65 20.84 29.72
N VAL A 133 -20.08 19.88 30.44
CA VAL A 133 -20.63 19.44 31.74
C VAL A 133 -20.54 20.57 32.78
N LEU A 134 -19.46 21.34 32.79
CA LEU A 134 -19.30 22.47 33.72
C LEU A 134 -20.27 23.61 33.44
N THR A 135 -20.54 23.94 32.16
CA THR A 135 -21.51 24.99 31.80
C THR A 135 -22.94 24.61 32.13
N ILE A 136 -23.27 23.31 32.18
CA ILE A 136 -24.59 22.84 32.62
C ILE A 136 -24.74 22.94 34.14
N HIS A 137 -23.65 22.74 34.90
CA HIS A 137 -23.69 22.75 36.36
C HIS A 137 -23.77 24.17 36.95
N ASP A 138 -23.10 25.15 36.34
CA ASP A 138 -23.08 26.53 36.82
C ASP A 138 -24.12 27.40 36.11
N SER A 139 -25.14 27.83 36.84
CA SER A 139 -26.23 28.68 36.31
C SER A 139 -25.79 30.12 35.99
N ASN A 140 -24.58 30.53 36.39
CA ASN A 140 -24.05 31.86 36.10
C ASN A 140 -23.38 31.97 34.72
N ILE A 141 -23.10 30.83 34.07
CA ILE A 141 -22.42 30.82 32.76
C ILE A 141 -23.46 31.05 31.65
N PRO A 142 -23.21 31.98 30.70
CA PRO A 142 -24.10 32.19 29.57
C PRO A 142 -24.28 30.92 28.72
N SER A 143 -25.52 30.61 28.34
CA SER A 143 -25.85 29.40 27.57
C SER A 143 -25.15 29.32 26.20
N TYR A 144 -24.76 30.45 25.61
CA TYR A 144 -24.03 30.47 24.33
C TYR A 144 -22.67 29.77 24.41
N GLU A 145 -22.00 29.78 25.57
CA GLU A 145 -20.71 29.11 25.72
C GLU A 145 -20.85 27.58 25.63
N GLY A 146 -21.91 27.02 26.22
CA GLY A 146 -22.24 25.60 26.08
C GLY A 146 -22.46 25.19 24.62
N TYR A 147 -23.18 26.01 23.86
CA TYR A 147 -23.39 25.76 22.42
C TYR A 147 -22.07 25.83 21.63
N LEU A 148 -21.17 26.77 21.94
CA LEU A 148 -19.85 26.85 21.30
C LEU A 148 -19.00 25.61 21.55
N TYR A 149 -18.96 25.11 22.80
CA TYR A 149 -18.23 23.88 23.12
C TYR A 149 -18.85 22.65 22.44
N ALA A 150 -20.18 22.56 22.34
CA ALA A 150 -20.88 21.47 21.66
C ALA A 150 -20.61 21.46 20.14
N ILE A 151 -20.67 22.64 19.48
CA ILE A 151 -20.30 22.78 18.07
C ILE A 151 -18.82 22.41 17.87
N GLY A 152 -17.94 22.90 18.74
CA GLY A 152 -16.52 22.56 18.74
C GLY A 152 -16.27 21.06 18.84
N LEU A 153 -17.01 20.36 19.71
CA LEU A 153 -16.94 18.91 19.86
C LEU A 153 -17.40 18.18 18.58
N GLY A 154 -18.48 18.65 17.95
CA GLY A 154 -18.96 18.13 16.67
C GLY A 154 -17.93 18.28 15.55
N VAL A 155 -17.36 19.48 15.40
CA VAL A 155 -16.31 19.76 14.41
C VAL A 155 -15.05 18.92 14.69
N ALA A 156 -14.63 18.82 15.96
CA ALA A 156 -13.50 17.99 16.35
C ALA A 156 -13.72 16.51 16.00
N THR A 157 -14.95 16.00 16.14
CA THR A 157 -15.31 14.62 15.79
C THR A 157 -15.23 14.36 14.29
N VAL A 158 -15.78 15.26 13.46
CA VAL A 158 -15.68 15.14 12.00
C VAL A 158 -14.23 15.22 11.55
N LEU A 159 -13.45 16.17 12.08
CA LEU A 159 -12.04 16.33 11.74
C LEU A 159 -11.22 15.10 12.15
N GLN A 160 -11.48 14.55 13.34
CA GLN A 160 -10.83 13.33 13.82
C GLN A 160 -11.11 12.15 12.88
N ALA A 161 -12.36 11.98 12.42
CA ALA A 161 -12.72 10.93 11.48
C ALA A 161 -11.99 11.09 10.14
N CYS A 162 -11.95 12.30 9.58
CA CYS A 162 -11.22 12.57 8.34
C CYS A 162 -9.72 12.24 8.46
N ILE A 163 -9.07 12.67 9.54
CA ILE A 163 -7.64 12.37 9.78
C ILE A 163 -7.43 10.88 10.01
N HIS A 164 -8.34 10.21 10.74
CA HIS A 164 -8.28 8.77 10.99
C HIS A 164 -8.24 7.98 9.69
N HIS A 165 -9.18 8.24 8.77
CA HIS A 165 -9.25 7.52 7.50
C HIS A 165 -8.00 7.78 6.65
N GLN A 166 -7.49 9.01 6.63
CA GLN A 166 -6.28 9.33 5.88
C GLN A 166 -5.04 8.67 6.46
N TYR A 167 -4.92 8.63 7.78
CA TYR A 167 -3.86 7.91 8.48
C TYR A 167 -3.94 6.41 8.20
N PHE A 168 -5.13 5.82 8.36
CA PHE A 168 -5.35 4.39 8.15
C PHE A 168 -4.99 3.97 6.72
N PHE A 169 -5.46 4.72 5.72
CA PHE A 169 -5.14 4.47 4.32
C PHE A 169 -3.63 4.45 4.06
N ARG A 170 -2.92 5.49 4.51
CA ARG A 170 -1.47 5.62 4.31
C ARG A 170 -0.69 4.55 5.05
N SER A 171 -1.12 4.19 6.25
CA SER A 171 -0.50 3.13 7.05
C SER A 171 -0.67 1.76 6.39
N THR A 172 -1.88 1.43 5.94
CA THR A 172 -2.16 0.17 5.24
C THR A 172 -1.42 0.09 3.92
N ARG A 173 -1.35 1.18 3.15
CA ARG A 173 -0.58 1.25 1.90
C ARG A 173 0.92 1.05 2.14
N LEU A 174 1.48 1.66 3.19
CA LEU A 174 2.86 1.42 3.60
C LEU A 174 3.10 -0.05 3.97
N GLY A 175 2.19 -0.68 4.72
CA GLY A 175 2.27 -2.11 5.04
C GLY A 175 2.29 -2.98 3.77
N MET A 176 1.46 -2.62 2.79
CA MET A 176 1.44 -3.28 1.48
C MET A 176 2.77 -3.11 0.72
N HIS A 177 3.36 -1.93 0.71
CA HIS A 177 4.68 -1.71 0.06
C HIS A 177 5.77 -2.57 0.68
N VAL A 178 5.78 -2.66 2.01
CA VAL A 178 6.71 -3.51 2.76
C VAL A 178 6.52 -4.98 2.36
N ARG A 179 5.26 -5.47 2.37
CA ARG A 179 4.93 -6.84 1.98
C ARG A 179 5.36 -7.18 0.56
N ILE A 180 5.07 -6.30 -0.40
CA ILE A 180 5.44 -6.46 -1.82
C ILE A 180 6.97 -6.52 -1.96
N ALA A 181 7.69 -5.61 -1.30
CA ALA A 181 9.15 -5.57 -1.35
C ALA A 181 9.78 -6.86 -0.83
N PHE A 182 9.32 -7.35 0.33
CA PHE A 182 9.82 -8.59 0.93
C PHE A 182 9.50 -9.82 0.09
N THR A 183 8.24 -9.97 -0.34
CA THR A 183 7.81 -11.12 -1.15
C THR A 183 8.64 -11.21 -2.42
N SER A 184 8.84 -10.08 -3.10
CA SER A 184 9.59 -10.02 -4.37
C SER A 184 11.07 -10.29 -4.19
N PHE A 185 11.66 -9.76 -3.12
CA PHE A 185 13.05 -10.01 -2.78
C PHE A 185 13.30 -11.48 -2.45
N ILE A 186 12.43 -12.08 -1.61
CA ILE A 186 12.51 -13.49 -1.25
C ILE A 186 12.34 -14.36 -2.50
N TYR A 187 11.33 -14.07 -3.33
CA TYR A 187 11.07 -14.81 -4.56
C TYR A 187 12.26 -14.77 -5.54
N LYS A 188 12.85 -13.59 -5.76
CA LYS A 188 14.04 -13.43 -6.61
C LYS A 188 15.24 -14.19 -6.05
N ARG A 189 15.46 -14.14 -4.74
CA ARG A 189 16.53 -14.90 -4.07
C ARG A 189 16.32 -16.39 -4.25
N LEU A 190 15.10 -16.88 -4.12
CA LEU A 190 14.77 -18.30 -4.29
C LEU A 190 15.00 -18.81 -5.70
N LEU A 191 14.61 -18.02 -6.70
CA LEU A 191 14.85 -18.36 -8.10
C LEU A 191 16.34 -18.33 -8.47
N SER A 192 17.16 -17.61 -7.71
CA SER A 192 18.61 -17.49 -7.95
C SER A 192 19.43 -18.53 -7.18
N LEU A 193 18.83 -19.30 -6.26
CA LEU A 193 19.54 -20.29 -5.46
C LEU A 193 19.74 -21.59 -6.25
N PRO A 194 20.93 -22.22 -6.15
CA PRO A 194 21.18 -23.52 -6.78
C PRO A 194 20.32 -24.61 -6.12
N THR A 195 19.82 -25.56 -6.93
CA THR A 195 18.89 -26.62 -6.50
C THR A 195 19.35 -27.42 -5.27
N SER A 196 20.66 -27.52 -5.03
CA SER A 196 21.27 -28.21 -3.88
C SER A 196 21.06 -27.52 -2.54
N SER A 197 20.92 -26.18 -2.51
CA SER A 197 20.57 -25.44 -1.28
C SER A 197 19.06 -25.39 -1.07
N THR A 198 18.28 -25.33 -2.15
CA THR A 198 16.81 -25.37 -2.13
C THR A 198 16.27 -26.71 -1.62
N MET A 199 16.96 -27.83 -1.88
CA MET A 199 16.58 -29.15 -1.34
C MET A 199 16.66 -29.26 0.19
N LYS A 200 17.44 -28.42 0.88
CA LYS A 200 17.52 -28.41 2.35
C LYS A 200 16.33 -27.71 3.01
N THR A 201 15.55 -26.93 2.26
CA THR A 201 14.36 -26.24 2.75
C THR A 201 13.17 -26.65 1.90
N THR A 202 12.27 -27.46 2.46
CA THR A 202 11.06 -27.91 1.76
C THR A 202 10.30 -26.72 1.19
N THR A 203 10.09 -26.68 -0.14
CA THR A 203 9.36 -25.62 -0.83
C THR A 203 8.00 -25.32 -0.17
N GLY A 204 7.34 -26.34 0.38
CA GLY A 204 6.09 -26.19 1.15
C GLY A 204 6.23 -25.39 2.44
N HIS A 205 7.32 -25.55 3.20
CA HIS A 205 7.58 -24.72 4.39
C HIS A 205 7.78 -23.26 4.01
N LEU A 206 8.40 -23.02 2.86
CA LEU A 206 8.71 -21.68 2.40
C LEU A 206 7.48 -20.95 1.83
N VAL A 207 6.63 -21.64 1.06
CA VAL A 207 5.36 -21.08 0.61
C VAL A 207 4.42 -20.82 1.79
N ASN A 208 4.42 -21.72 2.79
CA ASN A 208 3.67 -21.50 4.02
C ASN A 208 4.18 -20.27 4.78
N LEU A 209 5.49 -20.11 4.91
CA LEU A 209 6.11 -18.94 5.53
C LEU A 209 5.72 -17.65 4.78
N ILE A 210 5.83 -17.62 3.44
CA ILE A 210 5.44 -16.44 2.65
C ILE A 210 3.95 -16.13 2.76
N SER A 211 3.10 -17.15 2.87
CA SER A 211 1.64 -16.95 2.92
C SER A 211 1.15 -16.52 4.31
N ASN A 212 1.83 -16.96 5.36
CA ASN A 212 1.39 -16.78 6.75
C ASN A 212 2.15 -15.65 7.49
N ASP A 213 3.43 -15.43 7.17
CA ASP A 213 4.28 -14.47 7.88
C ASP A 213 4.37 -13.09 7.19
N LEU A 214 3.84 -12.95 5.96
CA LEU A 214 3.81 -11.69 5.20
C LEU A 214 2.40 -11.14 5.03
#